data_AF-A0A2V9N962-F1
#
_entry.id   AF-A0A2V9N962-F1
#
_cell.length_a   1.000
_cell.length_b   1.000
_cell.length_c   1.000
_cell.angle_alpha   90.00
_cell.angle_beta   90.00
_cell.angle_gamma   90.00
#
_symmetry.space_group_name_H-M   'P 1'
#
loop_
_entity.id
_entity.type
_entity.pdbx_description
1 polymer ?
#
loop_
_entity_poly.entity_id
_entity_poly.type
_entity_poly.pdbx_seq_one_letter_code
_entity_poly.pdbx_strand_id
1 'polypeptide(L)'
;MKIRFLSTLAAICTLFVAGASAQTSTAVVYRYTAISYPGTVAQETSANGINNSNVIVGSYPDPTTGVGHAFEYINGKYTTFDFPGASGTFAMGINDYGDVVGSYTLPNSSNSHGFLRHNGAFTTIDYPGASDTALVGINNAGTIVGNEDSNNGFIYKNGTFTLYSAPTRGTLPNYFSTLFGINNPGQFVGEEQSGDYLQGFWVTGNDADFLEPNTYFANNNVTGINGRSDIVGCLNSGPYVAFAVESSESSESTEKFPTLQMLSNPLASQSCPSGINYSRVIVGNPGFMAAPILTLNVTSPANHVKVSNPVHVVANASGVNPISQMQVWANFKEVYHVSGGSLNTYLNLPAGSNERFVVQAIDSKGVIAKVVESITVN
;
A
#
# COMPACT_ATOMS: atom_id res chain seq x y z
N MET A 1 24.81 -80.45 -11.75
CA MET A 1 24.69 -79.02 -12.08
C MET A 1 23.87 -78.35 -10.98
N LYS A 2 24.51 -77.69 -10.01
CA LYS A 2 23.85 -77.11 -8.83
C LYS A 2 23.33 -75.71 -9.18
N ILE A 3 22.01 -75.54 -9.21
CA ILE A 3 21.36 -74.24 -9.37
C ILE A 3 21.18 -73.64 -7.96
N ARG A 4 21.84 -72.52 -7.69
CA ARG A 4 21.67 -71.72 -6.46
C ARG A 4 20.60 -70.67 -6.74
N PHE A 5 19.51 -70.68 -5.97
CA PHE A 5 18.57 -69.58 -5.87
C PHE A 5 19.23 -68.41 -5.13
N LEU A 6 19.39 -67.27 -5.78
CA LEU A 6 19.65 -65.99 -5.12
C LEU A 6 18.32 -65.24 -5.04
N SER A 7 17.85 -65.02 -3.82
CA SER A 7 16.72 -64.16 -3.49
C SER A 7 17.16 -62.69 -3.51
N THR A 8 16.73 -61.93 -4.51
CA THR A 8 16.82 -60.46 -4.50
C THR A 8 15.47 -59.88 -4.09
N LEU A 9 15.42 -59.40 -2.85
CA LEU A 9 14.35 -58.56 -2.31
C LEU A 9 14.60 -57.13 -2.84
N ALA A 10 13.87 -56.71 -3.87
CA ALA A 10 13.91 -55.31 -4.33
C ALA A 10 12.95 -54.49 -3.45
N ALA A 11 13.52 -53.64 -2.59
CA ALA A 11 12.77 -52.67 -1.81
C ALA A 11 12.12 -51.64 -2.76
N ILE A 12 10.79 -51.64 -2.80
CA ILE A 12 10.02 -50.59 -3.48
C ILE A 12 10.14 -49.33 -2.62
N CYS A 13 11.09 -48.48 -2.98
CA CYS A 13 11.20 -47.13 -2.45
C CYS A 13 10.10 -46.29 -3.12
N THR A 14 8.95 -46.16 -2.46
CA THR A 14 7.92 -45.20 -2.88
C THR A 14 8.45 -43.80 -2.58
N LEU A 15 8.95 -43.11 -3.60
CA LEU A 15 9.13 -41.66 -3.53
C LEU A 15 7.74 -41.03 -3.34
N PHE A 16 7.43 -40.61 -2.12
CA PHE A 16 6.46 -39.55 -1.90
C PHE A 16 7.08 -38.27 -2.48
N VAL A 17 6.77 -37.97 -3.74
CA VAL A 17 6.82 -36.59 -4.20
C VAL A 17 5.65 -35.91 -3.50
N ALA A 18 5.90 -35.38 -2.31
CA ALA A 18 5.07 -34.31 -1.79
C ALA A 18 5.20 -33.18 -2.79
N GLY A 19 4.21 -33.06 -3.69
CA GLY A 19 4.07 -31.89 -4.52
C GLY A 19 3.92 -30.72 -3.57
N ALA A 20 5.01 -30.02 -3.31
CA ALA A 20 4.95 -28.66 -2.83
C ALA A 20 4.18 -27.91 -3.92
N SER A 21 2.86 -27.78 -3.75
CA SER A 21 2.12 -26.83 -4.54
C SER A 21 2.69 -25.49 -4.13
N ALA A 22 3.59 -24.94 -4.95
CA ALA A 22 3.92 -23.54 -4.89
C ALA A 22 2.57 -22.80 -4.82
N GLN A 23 2.31 -22.13 -3.70
CA GLN A 23 1.15 -21.24 -3.60
C GLN A 23 1.31 -20.25 -4.74
N THR A 24 0.58 -20.47 -5.83
CA THR A 24 0.38 -19.45 -6.84
C THR A 24 -0.32 -18.32 -6.11
N SER A 25 0.41 -17.23 -5.89
CA SER A 25 -0.17 -15.96 -5.49
C SER A 25 -1.22 -15.62 -6.54
N THR A 26 -2.50 -15.76 -6.19
CA THR A 26 -3.59 -15.29 -7.04
C THR A 26 -3.51 -13.78 -7.04
N ALA A 27 -3.08 -13.21 -8.17
CA ALA A 27 -3.08 -11.77 -8.40
C ALA A 27 -4.44 -11.18 -8.04
N VAL A 28 -4.45 -10.06 -7.32
CA VAL A 28 -5.68 -9.35 -6.95
C VAL A 28 -6.27 -8.74 -8.21
N VAL A 29 -7.48 -9.16 -8.59
CA VAL A 29 -8.15 -8.55 -9.74
C VAL A 29 -8.86 -7.27 -9.29
N TYR A 30 -8.66 -6.20 -10.07
CA TYR A 30 -9.20 -4.88 -9.77
C TYR A 30 -10.31 -4.49 -10.75
N ARG A 31 -11.31 -3.77 -10.24
CA ARG A 31 -12.26 -2.99 -11.02
C ARG A 31 -11.84 -1.53 -10.98
N TYR A 32 -11.70 -0.93 -12.15
CA TYR A 32 -11.29 0.47 -12.30
C TYR A 32 -12.50 1.38 -12.47
N THR A 33 -12.46 2.53 -11.83
CA THR A 33 -13.43 3.64 -11.96
C THR A 33 -12.66 4.93 -12.14
N ALA A 34 -13.11 5.79 -13.06
CA ALA A 34 -12.52 7.11 -13.23
C ALA A 34 -12.92 8.01 -12.04
N ILE A 35 -11.95 8.73 -11.49
CA ILE A 35 -12.17 9.82 -10.54
C ILE A 35 -11.98 11.10 -11.34
N SER A 36 -13.09 11.62 -11.85
CA SER A 36 -13.14 12.86 -12.62
C SER A 36 -14.07 13.82 -11.91
N TYR A 37 -13.54 14.97 -11.51
CA TYR A 37 -14.35 16.05 -10.97
C TYR A 37 -15.33 16.55 -12.05
N PRO A 38 -16.60 16.84 -11.72
CA PRO A 38 -17.56 17.29 -12.72
C PRO A 38 -17.15 18.59 -13.41
N GLY A 39 -17.19 18.60 -14.74
CA GLY A 39 -16.90 19.80 -15.54
C GLY A 39 -15.43 19.99 -15.95
N THR A 40 -14.51 19.14 -15.47
CA THR A 40 -13.13 19.12 -15.97
C THR A 40 -13.00 18.20 -17.18
N VAL A 41 -11.95 18.38 -17.99
CA VAL A 41 -11.62 17.38 -19.00
C VAL A 41 -11.07 16.11 -18.32
N ALA A 42 -11.24 14.97 -18.99
CA ALA A 42 -10.67 13.72 -18.52
C ALA A 42 -9.14 13.85 -18.43
N GLN A 43 -8.57 13.31 -17.36
CA GLN A 43 -7.14 13.33 -17.02
C GLN A 43 -6.59 14.57 -16.30
N GLU A 44 -7.43 15.56 -15.97
CA GLU A 44 -7.00 16.73 -15.20
C GLU A 44 -7.31 16.64 -13.69
N THR A 45 -8.19 15.73 -13.29
CA THR A 45 -8.40 15.41 -11.87
C THR A 45 -7.29 14.51 -11.38
N SER A 46 -6.71 14.84 -10.22
CA SER A 46 -5.75 14.01 -9.51
C SER A 46 -6.38 13.46 -8.24
N ALA A 47 -6.34 12.14 -8.04
CA ALA A 47 -6.74 11.48 -6.80
C ALA A 47 -5.46 11.12 -6.04
N ASN A 48 -5.11 11.90 -5.01
CA ASN A 48 -3.77 11.88 -4.40
C ASN A 48 -3.69 11.02 -3.14
N GLY A 49 -4.77 10.96 -2.35
CA GLY A 49 -4.78 10.22 -1.08
C GLY A 49 -6.10 9.50 -0.83
N ILE A 50 -6.07 8.43 -0.04
CA ILE A 50 -7.25 7.64 0.35
C ILE A 50 -7.11 7.14 1.80
N ASN A 51 -8.17 7.21 2.59
CA ASN A 51 -8.21 6.62 3.94
C ASN A 51 -8.98 5.28 4.01
N ASN A 52 -9.01 4.66 5.19
CA ASN A 52 -9.66 3.36 5.39
C ASN A 52 -11.19 3.41 5.36
N SER A 53 -11.79 4.61 5.35
CA SER A 53 -13.21 4.82 5.12
C SER A 53 -13.54 5.07 3.63
N ASN A 54 -12.57 4.86 2.72
CA ASN A 54 -12.67 5.16 1.29
C ASN A 54 -12.97 6.63 0.98
N VAL A 55 -12.60 7.55 1.87
CA VAL A 55 -12.58 8.98 1.54
C VAL A 55 -11.33 9.23 0.71
N ILE A 56 -11.52 9.82 -0.47
CA ILE A 56 -10.43 10.17 -1.38
C ILE A 56 -10.24 11.68 -1.33
N VAL A 57 -8.99 12.12 -1.26
CA VAL A 57 -8.63 13.54 -1.44
C VAL A 57 -7.78 13.72 -2.68
N GLY A 58 -7.86 14.90 -3.25
CA GLY A 58 -7.11 15.22 -4.45
C GLY A 58 -7.32 16.67 -4.89
N SER A 59 -6.99 16.93 -6.14
CA SER A 59 -7.13 18.26 -6.73
C SER A 59 -7.61 18.20 -8.17
N TYR A 60 -8.22 19.29 -8.64
CA TYR A 60 -8.63 19.49 -10.02
C TYR A 60 -8.41 20.95 -10.43
N PRO A 61 -8.07 21.24 -11.69
CA PRO A 61 -8.03 22.60 -12.18
C PRO A 61 -9.45 23.10 -12.49
N ASP A 62 -9.75 24.34 -12.14
CA ASP A 62 -10.92 25.04 -12.63
C ASP A 62 -10.86 25.13 -14.16
N PRO A 63 -11.89 24.69 -14.90
CA PRO A 63 -11.83 24.57 -16.35
C PRO A 63 -11.78 25.93 -17.08
N THR A 64 -12.04 27.04 -16.38
CA THR A 64 -12.03 28.39 -16.97
C THR A 64 -10.73 29.13 -16.66
N THR A 65 -10.23 29.00 -15.43
CA THR A 65 -9.11 29.79 -14.91
C THR A 65 -7.82 28.98 -14.78
N GLY A 66 -7.90 27.65 -14.76
CA GLY A 66 -6.79 26.75 -14.51
C GLY A 66 -6.35 26.70 -13.03
N VAL A 67 -7.03 27.41 -12.13
CA VAL A 67 -6.73 27.42 -10.69
C VAL A 67 -6.96 26.04 -10.09
N GLY A 68 -5.98 25.53 -9.34
CA GLY A 68 -6.10 24.24 -8.65
C GLY A 68 -7.00 24.34 -7.42
N HIS A 69 -7.98 23.46 -7.33
CA HIS A 69 -8.89 23.30 -6.19
C HIS A 69 -8.75 21.93 -5.56
N ALA A 70 -8.83 21.85 -4.23
CA ALA A 70 -8.82 20.57 -3.52
C ALA A 70 -10.23 20.01 -3.36
N PHE A 71 -10.36 18.68 -3.34
CA PHE A 71 -11.64 18.02 -3.12
C PHE A 71 -11.55 16.84 -2.15
N GLU A 72 -12.66 16.57 -1.46
CA GLU A 72 -12.96 15.28 -0.84
C GLU A 72 -13.99 14.55 -1.71
N TYR A 73 -13.78 13.26 -1.96
CA TYR A 73 -14.73 12.40 -2.65
C TYR A 73 -15.18 11.29 -1.71
N ILE A 74 -16.48 11.29 -1.40
CA ILE A 74 -17.13 10.38 -0.46
C ILE A 74 -18.37 9.80 -1.13
N ASN A 75 -18.40 8.48 -1.32
CA ASN A 75 -19.58 7.75 -1.81
C ASN A 75 -20.19 8.35 -3.10
N GLY A 76 -19.37 8.73 -4.09
CA GLY A 76 -19.87 9.30 -5.35
C GLY A 76 -20.04 10.81 -5.36
N LYS A 77 -19.82 11.50 -4.24
CA LYS A 77 -20.00 12.94 -4.10
C LYS A 77 -18.67 13.66 -3.87
N TYR A 78 -18.42 14.69 -4.68
CA TYR A 78 -17.31 15.62 -4.49
C TYR A 78 -17.72 16.78 -3.58
N THR A 79 -16.80 17.21 -2.72
CA THR A 79 -16.88 18.44 -1.93
C THR A 79 -15.58 19.21 -2.10
N THR A 80 -15.65 20.40 -2.69
CA THR A 80 -14.49 21.27 -2.84
C THR A 80 -14.18 21.99 -1.54
N PHE A 81 -12.90 22.20 -1.26
CA PHE A 81 -12.42 23.06 -0.19
C PHE A 81 -11.14 23.75 -0.63
N ASP A 82 -10.96 25.00 -0.22
CA ASP A 82 -9.78 25.79 -0.55
C ASP A 82 -9.21 26.43 0.72
N PHE A 83 -7.89 26.58 0.74
CA PHE A 83 -7.23 27.35 1.78
C PHE A 83 -7.67 28.84 1.66
N PRO A 84 -8.09 29.50 2.75
CA PRO A 84 -8.57 30.88 2.69
C PRO A 84 -7.54 31.86 2.09
N GLY A 85 -7.90 32.51 0.98
CA GLY A 85 -7.04 33.49 0.32
C GLY A 85 -5.97 32.92 -0.61
N ALA A 86 -5.93 31.60 -0.81
CA ALA A 86 -5.02 30.95 -1.74
C ALA A 86 -5.41 31.19 -3.20
N SER A 87 -4.41 31.19 -4.10
CA SER A 87 -4.57 31.14 -5.56
C SER A 87 -4.52 29.72 -6.12
N GLY A 88 -4.34 28.72 -5.25
CA GLY A 88 -4.43 27.30 -5.57
C GLY A 88 -4.32 26.45 -4.30
N THR A 89 -5.11 25.38 -4.19
CA THR A 89 -5.09 24.44 -3.07
C THR A 89 -4.98 23.01 -3.59
N PHE A 90 -4.02 22.25 -3.08
CA PHE A 90 -3.73 20.88 -3.52
C PHE A 90 -3.72 19.95 -2.31
N ALA A 91 -4.73 19.08 -2.20
CA ALA A 91 -4.75 18.05 -1.16
C ALA A 91 -3.98 16.80 -1.61
N MET A 92 -3.10 16.32 -0.74
CA MET A 92 -2.13 15.26 -1.05
C MET A 92 -2.37 14.01 -0.19
N GLY A 93 -2.58 14.16 1.11
CA GLY A 93 -2.72 13.05 2.05
C GLY A 93 -3.93 13.19 2.97
N ILE A 94 -4.46 12.07 3.45
CA ILE A 94 -5.59 12.01 4.40
C ILE A 94 -5.40 10.86 5.40
N ASN A 95 -5.71 11.08 6.68
CA ASN A 95 -5.73 10.03 7.70
C ASN A 95 -7.15 9.48 7.95
N ASP A 96 -7.29 8.46 8.81
CA ASP A 96 -8.60 7.85 9.10
C ASP A 96 -9.53 8.73 9.94
N TYR A 97 -9.00 9.78 10.57
CA TYR A 97 -9.79 10.79 11.27
C TYR A 97 -10.31 11.90 10.36
N GLY A 98 -9.93 11.90 9.08
CA GLY A 98 -10.33 12.90 8.10
C GLY A 98 -9.45 14.15 8.10
N ASP A 99 -8.29 14.11 8.77
CA ASP A 99 -7.31 15.18 8.66
C ASP A 99 -6.65 15.12 7.29
N VAL A 100 -6.57 16.27 6.62
CA VAL A 100 -6.03 16.39 5.27
C VAL A 100 -4.78 17.23 5.29
N VAL A 101 -3.74 16.78 4.60
CA VAL A 101 -2.51 17.56 4.37
C VAL A 101 -2.30 17.83 2.89
N GLY A 102 -1.60 18.91 2.59
CA GLY A 102 -1.32 19.31 1.22
C GLY A 102 -0.49 20.58 1.15
N SER A 103 -0.59 21.25 0.01
CA SER A 103 0.01 22.56 -0.21
C SER A 103 -0.96 23.59 -0.81
N TYR A 104 -0.65 24.86 -0.64
CA TYR A 104 -1.36 25.97 -1.28
C TYR A 104 -0.38 27.02 -1.79
N THR A 105 -0.82 27.83 -2.76
CA THR A 105 -0.07 28.99 -3.26
C THR A 105 -0.85 30.28 -2.97
N LEU A 106 -0.12 31.39 -2.83
CA LEU A 106 -0.71 32.71 -2.61
C LEU A 106 -0.70 33.55 -3.89
N PRO A 107 -1.64 34.50 -4.05
CA PRO A 107 -1.66 35.40 -5.20
C PRO A 107 -0.31 36.11 -5.40
N ASN A 108 0.18 36.14 -6.64
CA ASN A 108 1.47 36.73 -7.04
C ASN A 108 2.71 36.04 -6.45
N SER A 109 2.58 34.81 -5.97
CA SER A 109 3.69 33.96 -5.55
C SER A 109 3.62 32.60 -6.22
N SER A 110 4.75 32.05 -6.64
CA SER A 110 4.86 30.65 -7.06
C SER A 110 5.19 29.72 -5.89
N ASN A 111 5.57 30.27 -4.74
CA ASN A 111 5.97 29.49 -3.58
C ASN A 111 4.77 28.75 -2.98
N SER A 112 5.01 27.50 -2.65
CA SER A 112 4.06 26.60 -2.00
C SER A 112 4.24 26.60 -0.49
N HIS A 113 3.11 26.62 0.21
CA HIS A 113 3.01 26.55 1.66
C HIS A 113 2.32 25.24 2.06
N GLY A 114 2.81 24.59 3.12
CA GLY A 114 2.20 23.38 3.63
C GLY A 114 0.95 23.69 4.45
N PHE A 115 -0.08 22.84 4.38
CA PHE A 115 -1.25 22.96 5.26
C PHE A 115 -1.66 21.64 5.90
N LEU A 116 -2.19 21.74 7.12
CA LEU A 116 -3.02 20.73 7.77
C LEU A 116 -4.45 21.28 7.88
N ARG A 117 -5.43 20.53 7.40
CA ARG A 117 -6.86 20.77 7.60
C ARG A 117 -7.40 19.77 8.61
N HIS A 118 -7.73 20.24 9.80
CA HIS A 118 -8.27 19.45 10.91
C HIS A 118 -9.66 19.99 11.28
N ASN A 119 -10.69 19.15 11.26
CA ASN A 119 -12.08 19.56 11.54
C ASN A 119 -12.54 20.80 10.74
N GLY A 120 -12.09 20.91 9.49
CA GLY A 120 -12.42 22.03 8.60
C GLY A 120 -11.58 23.30 8.79
N ALA A 121 -10.77 23.40 9.86
CA ALA A 121 -9.87 24.51 10.09
C ALA A 121 -8.49 24.25 9.47
N PHE A 122 -7.91 25.26 8.84
CA PHE A 122 -6.56 25.17 8.25
C PHE A 122 -5.49 25.71 9.20
N THR A 123 -4.35 25.02 9.23
CA THR A 123 -3.11 25.44 9.88
C THR A 123 -2.00 25.38 8.85
N THR A 124 -1.25 26.48 8.68
CA THR A 124 -0.04 26.49 7.86
C THR A 124 1.09 25.77 8.60
N ILE A 125 1.80 24.91 7.91
CA ILE A 125 2.97 24.18 8.40
C ILE A 125 4.04 24.29 7.33
N ASP A 126 4.94 25.27 7.50
CA ASP A 126 6.04 25.52 6.59
C ASP A 126 7.35 25.04 7.21
N TYR A 127 8.22 24.45 6.38
CA TYR A 127 9.56 24.08 6.80
C TYR A 127 10.39 25.35 7.07
N PRO A 128 11.05 25.48 8.23
CA PRO A 128 11.79 26.70 8.57
C PRO A 128 12.91 27.03 7.58
N GLY A 129 12.78 28.16 6.89
CA GLY A 129 13.80 28.68 5.98
C GLY A 129 13.72 28.16 4.54
N ALA A 130 12.80 27.24 4.25
CA ALA A 130 12.51 26.81 2.88
C ALA A 130 11.67 27.87 2.14
N SER A 131 11.83 27.93 0.81
CA SER A 131 10.96 28.70 -0.08
C SER A 131 9.66 27.96 -0.38
N ASP A 132 9.73 26.63 -0.46
CA ASP A 132 8.63 25.74 -0.79
C ASP A 132 8.44 24.67 0.30
N THR A 133 7.19 24.41 0.68
CA THR A 133 6.83 23.30 1.56
C THR A 133 5.61 22.58 1.04
N ALA A 134 5.73 21.27 0.83
CA ALA A 134 4.64 20.40 0.47
C ALA A 134 4.47 19.29 1.50
N LEU A 135 3.29 19.17 2.10
CA LEU A 135 2.93 18.04 2.96
C LEU A 135 2.24 16.98 2.11
N VAL A 136 2.72 15.74 2.12
CA VAL A 136 2.29 14.71 1.17
C VAL A 136 1.61 13.51 1.83
N GLY A 137 1.94 13.19 3.08
CA GLY A 137 1.34 12.07 3.80
C GLY A 137 1.12 12.38 5.27
N ILE A 138 0.09 11.79 5.87
CA ILE A 138 -0.25 11.92 7.29
C ILE A 138 -0.76 10.59 7.84
N ASN A 139 -0.34 10.22 9.04
CA ASN A 139 -0.88 9.06 9.74
C ASN A 139 -1.81 9.43 10.91
N ASN A 140 -2.47 8.44 11.50
CA ASN A 140 -3.42 8.65 12.60
C ASN A 140 -2.77 9.18 13.89
N ALA A 141 -1.44 9.10 14.02
CA ALA A 141 -0.72 9.71 15.14
C ALA A 141 -0.38 11.20 14.89
N GLY A 142 -0.80 11.77 13.75
CA GLY A 142 -0.47 13.14 13.35
C GLY A 142 0.97 13.32 12.90
N THR A 143 1.69 12.22 12.61
CA THR A 143 3.00 12.30 11.96
C THR A 143 2.78 12.60 10.48
N ILE A 144 3.48 13.60 9.98
CA ILE A 144 3.38 14.07 8.60
C ILE A 144 4.72 13.81 7.91
N VAL A 145 4.67 13.40 6.65
CA VAL A 145 5.82 13.43 5.74
C VAL A 145 5.59 14.48 4.66
N GLY A 146 6.66 15.12 4.23
CA GLY A 146 6.62 16.22 3.27
C GLY A 146 7.97 16.43 2.59
N ASN A 147 8.02 17.42 1.71
CA ASN A 147 9.21 17.79 0.96
C ASN A 147 9.41 19.31 1.01
N GLU A 148 10.67 19.74 1.09
CA GLU A 148 11.10 21.15 1.02
C GLU A 148 11.99 21.41 -0.20
N ASP A 149 11.93 22.63 -0.73
CA ASP A 149 12.71 23.17 -1.86
C ASP A 149 13.07 22.14 -2.94
N SER A 150 14.31 21.64 -2.94
CA SER A 150 14.85 20.73 -3.96
C SER A 150 14.37 19.28 -3.79
N ASN A 151 13.14 19.09 -3.31
CA ASN A 151 12.51 17.82 -2.98
C ASN A 151 13.22 17.03 -1.88
N ASN A 152 13.74 17.73 -0.86
CA ASN A 152 14.29 17.05 0.31
C ASN A 152 13.16 16.64 1.25
N GLY A 153 13.06 15.34 1.50
CA GLY A 153 12.08 14.73 2.36
C GLY A 153 12.28 15.12 3.81
N PHE A 154 11.18 15.34 4.52
CA PHE A 154 11.17 15.55 5.96
C PHE A 154 10.02 14.81 6.64
N ILE A 155 10.23 14.54 7.92
CA ILE A 155 9.23 14.04 8.86
C ILE A 155 8.89 15.19 9.82
N TYR A 156 7.63 15.57 9.89
CA TYR A 156 7.10 16.50 10.87
C TYR A 156 6.32 15.76 11.96
N LYS A 157 6.78 15.88 13.20
CA LYS A 157 6.16 15.22 14.37
C LYS A 157 6.24 16.12 15.58
N ASN A 158 5.10 16.37 16.23
CA ASN A 158 5.01 17.17 17.45
C ASN A 158 5.72 18.54 17.34
N GLY A 159 5.55 19.24 16.22
CA GLY A 159 6.16 20.56 16.01
C GLY A 159 7.62 20.55 15.56
N THR A 160 8.22 19.36 15.39
CA THR A 160 9.64 19.21 15.00
C THR A 160 9.75 18.67 13.59
N PHE A 161 10.59 19.30 12.77
CA PHE A 161 11.00 18.81 11.46
C PHE A 161 12.30 18.02 11.58
N THR A 162 12.34 16.86 10.94
CA THR A 162 13.55 16.03 10.79
C THR A 162 13.72 15.74 9.31
N LEU A 163 14.80 16.22 8.70
CA LEU A 163 15.16 15.83 7.33
C LEU A 163 15.42 14.33 7.27
N TYR A 164 15.00 13.71 6.18
CA TYR A 164 15.29 12.34 5.85
C TYR A 164 16.15 12.29 4.59
N SER A 165 17.23 11.53 4.66
CA SER A 165 18.06 11.21 3.50
C SER A 165 18.16 9.69 3.44
N ALA A 166 17.68 9.11 2.34
CA ALA A 166 17.83 7.68 2.11
C ALA A 166 19.32 7.32 2.01
N PRO A 167 19.72 6.12 2.46
CA PRO A 167 21.10 5.68 2.33
C PRO A 167 21.48 5.52 0.86
N THR A 168 22.67 5.99 0.46
CA THR A 168 23.14 5.85 -0.92
C THR A 168 23.31 4.38 -1.31
N ARG A 169 22.65 3.94 -2.38
CA ARG A 169 22.98 2.63 -2.99
C ARG A 169 24.27 2.70 -3.81
N GLY A 170 25.32 2.02 -3.32
CA GLY A 170 26.61 1.92 -4.01
C GLY A 170 27.51 3.14 -3.79
N THR A 171 28.25 3.55 -4.83
CA THR A 171 29.24 4.65 -4.74
C THR A 171 28.79 5.94 -5.43
N LEU A 172 27.57 5.99 -5.95
CA LEU A 172 27.04 7.17 -6.63
C LEU A 172 26.50 8.16 -5.59
N PRO A 173 26.66 9.48 -5.81
CA PRO A 173 26.10 10.48 -4.91
C PRO A 173 24.57 10.45 -4.95
N ASN A 174 23.95 10.48 -3.76
CA ASN A 174 22.53 10.78 -3.59
C ASN A 174 22.36 12.30 -3.74
N TYR A 175 21.48 12.72 -4.65
CA TYR A 175 21.22 14.14 -4.91
C TYR A 175 20.05 14.69 -4.08
N PHE A 176 19.02 13.88 -3.84
CA PHE A 176 17.87 14.19 -2.98
C PHE A 176 17.09 12.92 -2.64
N SER A 177 16.28 12.98 -1.59
CA SER A 177 15.35 11.91 -1.20
C SER A 177 13.96 12.50 -1.01
N THR A 178 13.02 12.16 -1.89
CA THR A 178 11.63 12.63 -1.83
C THR A 178 10.79 11.63 -1.04
N LEU A 179 9.94 12.11 -0.14
CA LEU A 179 8.93 11.28 0.52
C LEU A 179 7.58 11.41 -0.20
N PHE A 180 6.78 10.33 -0.20
CA PHE A 180 5.45 10.31 -0.84
C PHE A 180 4.32 9.87 0.08
N GLY A 181 4.57 8.95 1.01
CA GLY A 181 3.51 8.39 1.85
C GLY A 181 3.98 7.86 3.19
N ILE A 182 3.07 7.79 4.16
CA ILE A 182 3.29 7.24 5.50
C ILE A 182 2.05 6.44 5.93
N ASN A 183 2.26 5.33 6.64
CA ASN A 183 1.18 4.54 7.22
C ASN A 183 1.07 4.71 8.76
N ASN A 184 0.03 4.10 9.35
CA ASN A 184 -0.22 4.17 10.80
C ASN A 184 0.88 3.55 11.68
N PRO A 185 1.51 2.42 11.29
CA PRO A 185 2.73 1.95 11.96
C PRO A 185 3.91 2.94 11.94
N GLY A 186 3.88 3.95 11.05
CA GLY A 186 4.96 4.94 10.91
C GLY A 186 6.02 4.55 9.87
N GLN A 187 5.75 3.51 9.07
CA GLN A 187 6.53 3.23 7.87
C GLN A 187 6.22 4.28 6.82
N PHE A 188 7.22 4.67 6.04
CA PHE A 188 7.05 5.65 4.98
C PHE A 188 7.79 5.22 3.72
N VAL A 189 7.40 5.81 2.60
CA VAL A 189 7.88 5.47 1.27
C VAL A 189 8.29 6.73 0.52
N GLY A 190 9.17 6.53 -0.45
CA GLY A 190 9.72 7.63 -1.22
C GLY A 190 10.49 7.15 -2.43
N GLU A 191 11.28 8.07 -2.97
CA GLU A 191 12.31 7.81 -3.96
C GLU A 191 13.58 8.56 -3.63
N GLU A 192 14.72 8.00 -4.03
CA GLU A 192 15.99 8.72 -4.06
C GLU A 192 16.51 8.85 -5.50
N GLN A 193 17.23 9.93 -5.76
CA GLN A 193 18.01 10.08 -6.98
C GLN A 193 19.46 9.67 -6.71
N SER A 194 19.90 8.58 -7.35
CA SER A 194 21.29 8.11 -7.31
C SER A 194 21.86 8.03 -8.72
N GLY A 195 22.81 8.91 -9.05
CA GLY A 195 23.27 9.08 -10.43
C GLY A 195 22.12 9.54 -11.36
N ASP A 196 21.92 8.81 -12.46
CA ASP A 196 20.89 9.12 -13.47
C ASP A 196 19.53 8.44 -13.20
N TYR A 197 19.36 7.77 -12.05
CA TYR A 197 18.19 6.93 -11.78
C TYR A 197 17.41 7.37 -10.54
N LEU A 198 16.08 7.29 -10.64
CA LEU A 198 15.17 7.34 -9.49
C LEU A 198 14.90 5.93 -8.97
N GLN A 199 15.07 5.77 -7.66
CA GLN A 199 14.87 4.50 -6.98
C GLN A 199 13.89 4.64 -5.84
N GLY A 200 12.78 3.91 -5.93
CA GLY A 200 11.78 3.84 -4.89
C GLY A 200 12.28 3.06 -3.68
N PHE A 201 11.90 3.51 -2.48
CA PHE A 201 12.27 2.89 -1.22
C PHE A 201 11.09 2.84 -0.25
N TRP A 202 11.20 2.00 0.77
CA TRP A 202 10.36 2.04 1.97
C TRP A 202 11.23 1.97 3.22
N VAL A 203 10.71 2.50 4.32
CA VAL A 203 11.42 2.56 5.60
C VAL A 203 10.58 1.96 6.70
N THR A 204 11.17 1.02 7.46
CA THR A 204 10.57 0.42 8.65
C THR A 204 11.47 0.64 9.85
N GLY A 205 11.08 1.58 10.72
CA GLY A 205 11.93 1.96 11.85
C GLY A 205 13.20 2.68 11.35
N ASN A 206 14.35 2.01 11.45
CA ASN A 206 15.63 2.52 10.95
C ASN A 206 16.14 1.75 9.73
N ASP A 207 15.34 0.80 9.25
CA ASP A 207 15.68 -0.06 8.13
C ASP A 207 15.12 0.52 6.85
N ALA A 208 15.95 0.66 5.82
CA ALA A 208 15.58 1.30 4.56
C ALA A 208 15.86 0.35 3.40
N ASP A 209 14.79 -0.11 2.79
CA ASP A 209 14.82 -1.08 1.71
C ASP A 209 14.51 -0.40 0.38
N PHE A 210 15.08 -0.92 -0.71
CA PHE A 210 14.89 -0.35 -2.04
C PHE A 210 14.16 -1.32 -2.96
N LEU A 211 13.33 -0.77 -3.85
CA LEU A 211 12.80 -1.55 -4.94
C LEU A 211 13.91 -1.77 -5.99
N GLU A 212 14.43 -3.00 -6.08
CA GLU A 212 15.40 -3.35 -7.10
C GLU A 212 14.73 -3.80 -8.41
N PRO A 213 14.95 -3.11 -9.54
CA PRO A 213 14.65 -3.68 -10.83
C PRO A 213 15.65 -4.80 -11.17
N ASN A 214 15.17 -5.88 -11.81
CA ASN A 214 15.99 -6.99 -12.34
C ASN A 214 17.12 -6.55 -13.30
N THR A 215 17.16 -5.27 -13.69
CA THR A 215 18.24 -4.64 -14.44
C THR A 215 18.50 -3.24 -13.86
N TYR A 216 19.78 -2.88 -13.73
CA TYR A 216 20.30 -1.64 -13.13
C TYR A 216 19.87 -0.30 -13.81
N PHE A 217 18.72 -0.22 -14.49
CA PHE A 217 18.45 0.84 -15.48
C PHE A 217 16.99 1.34 -15.57
N ALA A 218 16.12 1.09 -14.59
CA ALA A 218 14.72 1.55 -14.65
C ALA A 218 14.35 2.47 -13.48
N ASN A 219 13.92 3.68 -13.82
CA ASN A 219 13.28 4.58 -12.87
C ASN A 219 12.07 3.89 -12.26
N ASN A 220 11.99 3.98 -10.93
CA ASN A 220 10.87 3.48 -10.18
C ASN A 220 10.63 4.35 -8.96
N ASN A 221 9.40 4.32 -8.48
CA ASN A 221 8.92 5.17 -7.41
C ASN A 221 8.00 4.31 -6.54
N VAL A 222 8.07 4.48 -5.22
CA VAL A 222 7.10 3.92 -4.28
C VAL A 222 6.28 5.08 -3.74
N THR A 223 5.04 5.20 -4.20
CA THR A 223 4.23 6.41 -4.01
C THR A 223 3.22 6.29 -2.87
N GLY A 224 2.87 5.08 -2.46
CA GLY A 224 1.91 4.85 -1.39
C GLY A 224 2.16 3.57 -0.60
N ILE A 225 1.75 3.58 0.66
CA ILE A 225 1.87 2.46 1.61
C ILE A 225 0.62 2.40 2.50
N ASN A 226 0.11 1.19 2.79
CA ASN A 226 -0.99 0.99 3.73
C ASN A 226 -0.53 0.35 5.06
N GLY A 227 -1.44 0.19 6.01
CA GLY A 227 -1.18 -0.45 7.30
C GLY A 227 -0.89 -1.96 7.27
N ARG A 228 -0.81 -2.58 6.10
CA ARG A 228 -0.38 -3.98 5.90
C ARG A 228 1.04 -4.08 5.31
N SER A 229 1.74 -2.95 5.18
CA SER A 229 2.97 -2.87 4.38
C SER A 229 2.73 -3.28 2.92
N ASP A 230 1.53 -3.10 2.39
CA ASP A 230 1.32 -3.16 0.95
C ASP A 230 1.75 -1.81 0.36
N ILE A 231 2.49 -1.83 -0.74
CA ILE A 231 2.97 -0.63 -1.43
C ILE A 231 2.41 -0.55 -2.85
N VAL A 232 2.34 0.67 -3.37
CA VAL A 232 2.00 0.95 -4.76
C VAL A 232 3.01 1.92 -5.35
N GLY A 233 3.11 1.92 -6.68
CA GLY A 233 3.99 2.83 -7.37
C GLY A 233 4.03 2.59 -8.87
N CYS A 234 5.07 3.11 -9.50
CA CYS A 234 5.28 2.98 -10.94
C CYS A 234 6.68 2.53 -11.30
N LEU A 235 6.73 1.77 -12.38
CA LEU A 235 7.92 1.49 -13.17
C LEU A 235 7.74 2.17 -14.54
N ASN A 236 8.83 2.25 -15.31
CA ASN A 236 8.76 2.56 -16.74
C ASN A 236 7.79 1.64 -17.52
N SER A 237 7.57 0.41 -17.05
CA SER A 237 6.65 -0.57 -17.65
C SER A 237 5.19 -0.42 -17.21
N GLY A 238 4.90 0.49 -16.27
CA GLY A 238 3.56 0.80 -15.80
C GLY A 238 3.38 0.72 -14.28
N PRO A 239 2.14 0.89 -13.81
CA PRO A 239 1.81 0.90 -12.39
C PRO A 239 1.84 -0.50 -11.77
N TYR A 240 2.14 -0.58 -10.48
CA TYR A 240 2.19 -1.84 -9.75
C TYR A 240 1.59 -1.73 -8.34
N VAL A 241 1.31 -2.91 -7.76
CA VAL A 241 1.09 -3.11 -6.33
C VAL A 241 1.97 -4.27 -5.86
N ALA A 242 2.50 -4.16 -4.66
CA ALA A 242 3.24 -5.19 -3.96
C ALA A 242 2.66 -5.38 -2.55
N PHE A 243 2.67 -6.61 -2.06
CA PHE A 243 1.98 -6.96 -0.82
C PHE A 243 2.95 -7.43 0.25
N ALA A 244 2.72 -6.96 1.49
CA ALA A 244 3.51 -7.32 2.67
C ALA A 244 5.03 -7.23 2.42
N VAL A 245 5.49 -6.04 2.02
CA VAL A 245 6.90 -5.85 1.61
C VAL A 245 7.88 -6.02 2.76
N GLU A 246 7.41 -5.98 4.01
CA GLU A 246 8.22 -6.29 5.19
C GLU A 246 7.55 -7.30 6.12
N SER A 247 8.20 -8.44 6.31
CA SER A 247 7.96 -9.35 7.43
C SER A 247 9.30 -9.78 8.04
N SER A 248 9.93 -8.86 8.77
CA SER A 248 10.95 -9.14 9.80
C SER A 248 12.11 -10.05 9.38
N GLU A 249 13.16 -9.52 8.76
CA GLU A 249 14.42 -10.26 8.59
C GLU A 249 15.61 -9.32 8.87
N SER A 250 16.59 -9.79 9.63
CA SER A 250 17.71 -8.99 10.15
C SER A 250 18.95 -9.00 9.23
N SER A 251 18.81 -9.26 7.93
CA SER A 251 19.96 -9.30 7.03
C SER A 251 19.61 -9.04 5.56
N GLU A 252 20.26 -8.02 5.01
CA GLU A 252 20.05 -7.54 3.63
C GLU A 252 20.54 -8.49 2.51
N SER A 253 21.24 -9.57 2.87
CA SER A 253 21.91 -10.44 1.87
C SER A 253 21.03 -11.54 1.25
N THR A 254 19.77 -11.69 1.68
CA THR A 254 18.85 -12.73 1.16
C THR A 254 17.45 -12.19 0.84
N GLU A 255 17.30 -10.87 0.70
CA GLU A 255 16.03 -10.22 0.39
C GLU A 255 15.36 -10.85 -0.83
N LYS A 256 14.20 -11.45 -0.61
CA LYS A 256 13.28 -11.76 -1.71
C LYS A 256 12.40 -10.56 -1.89
N PHE A 257 12.76 -9.71 -2.85
CA PHE A 257 11.95 -8.57 -3.25
C PHE A 257 10.48 -8.95 -3.42
N PRO A 258 9.55 -8.06 -3.03
CA PRO A 258 8.13 -8.36 -3.13
C PRO A 258 7.78 -8.62 -4.60
N THR A 259 6.99 -9.66 -4.84
CA THR A 259 6.50 -9.94 -6.18
C THR A 259 5.59 -8.80 -6.62
N LEU A 260 6.03 -8.02 -7.60
CA LEU A 260 5.26 -6.92 -8.16
C LEU A 260 4.10 -7.48 -8.98
N GLN A 261 2.89 -7.04 -8.65
CA GLN A 261 1.73 -7.25 -9.48
C GLN A 261 1.50 -6.00 -10.33
N MET A 262 1.75 -6.11 -11.63
CA MET A 262 1.46 -5.04 -12.57
C MET A 262 -0.04 -4.78 -12.65
N LEU A 263 -0.42 -3.51 -12.59
CA LEU A 263 -1.79 -3.04 -12.70
C LEU A 263 -2.09 -2.72 -14.17
N SER A 264 -3.08 -3.39 -14.75
CA SER A 264 -3.56 -3.09 -16.10
C SER A 264 -4.70 -2.08 -16.02
N ASN A 265 -4.40 -0.81 -15.76
CA ASN A 265 -5.42 0.24 -15.73
C ASN A 265 -5.92 0.51 -17.17
N PRO A 266 -7.19 0.17 -17.50
CA PRO A 266 -7.70 0.40 -18.85
C PRO A 266 -8.10 1.87 -19.08
N LEU A 267 -8.09 2.71 -18.05
CA LEU A 267 -8.60 4.09 -18.12
C LEU A 267 -7.55 5.11 -18.56
N ALA A 268 -6.26 4.83 -18.35
CA ALA A 268 -5.17 5.72 -18.75
C ALA A 268 -3.89 4.92 -18.98
N SER A 269 -3.28 5.11 -20.16
CA SER A 269 -2.08 4.38 -20.60
C SER A 269 -0.79 4.78 -19.84
N GLN A 270 -0.86 5.78 -18.96
CA GLN A 270 0.25 6.25 -18.11
C GLN A 270 -0.26 6.67 -16.74
N SER A 271 -1.06 5.80 -16.10
CA SER A 271 -1.52 6.07 -14.74
C SER A 271 -0.50 5.64 -13.70
N CYS A 272 -0.32 6.45 -12.65
CA CYS A 272 0.43 6.06 -11.47
C CYS A 272 -0.41 6.09 -10.20
N PRO A 273 -0.42 5.00 -9.41
CA PRO A 273 -0.93 5.03 -8.05
C PRO A 273 -0.29 6.13 -7.22
N SER A 274 -1.07 6.72 -6.33
CA SER A 274 -0.66 7.72 -5.35
C SER A 274 -1.00 7.29 -3.93
N GLY A 275 -1.97 6.40 -3.76
CA GLY A 275 -2.39 5.93 -2.44
C GLY A 275 -3.04 4.56 -2.48
N ILE A 276 -2.95 3.85 -1.35
CA ILE A 276 -3.57 2.55 -1.13
C ILE A 276 -4.08 2.49 0.31
N ASN A 277 -5.32 2.02 0.52
CA ASN A 277 -5.87 1.82 1.86
C ASN A 277 -5.75 0.38 2.36
N TYR A 278 -6.17 0.11 3.59
CA TYR A 278 -6.08 -1.21 4.22
C TYR A 278 -6.87 -2.30 3.49
N SER A 279 -7.94 -1.92 2.79
CA SER A 279 -8.74 -2.81 1.95
C SER A 279 -8.16 -2.97 0.54
N ARG A 280 -6.94 -2.47 0.29
CA ARG A 280 -6.25 -2.47 -1.01
C ARG A 280 -7.01 -1.73 -2.10
N VAL A 281 -7.86 -0.76 -1.75
CA VAL A 281 -8.38 0.19 -2.74
C VAL A 281 -7.25 1.15 -3.07
N ILE A 282 -6.93 1.26 -4.35
CA ILE A 282 -5.84 2.07 -4.88
C ILE A 282 -6.43 3.30 -5.56
N VAL A 283 -5.82 4.45 -5.38
CA VAL A 283 -6.10 5.68 -6.14
C VAL A 283 -4.85 6.15 -6.86
N GLY A 284 -5.02 6.95 -7.90
CA GLY A 284 -3.89 7.49 -8.63
C GLY A 284 -4.25 8.46 -9.74
N ASN A 285 -3.22 8.85 -10.48
CA ASN A 285 -3.21 9.96 -11.42
C ASN A 285 -2.83 9.49 -12.83
N PRO A 286 -3.50 9.93 -13.91
CA PRO A 286 -4.72 10.74 -13.89
C PRO A 286 -5.87 10.02 -13.16
N GLY A 287 -6.77 10.79 -12.55
CA GLY A 287 -7.72 10.35 -11.52
C GLY A 287 -8.39 9.00 -11.78
N PHE A 288 -8.01 7.99 -10.99
CA PHE A 288 -8.63 6.68 -10.98
C PHE A 288 -8.77 6.11 -9.57
N MET A 289 -9.68 5.15 -9.45
CA MET A 289 -9.82 4.26 -8.31
C MET A 289 -9.83 2.83 -8.81
N ALA A 290 -8.99 1.97 -8.23
CA ALA A 290 -8.96 0.54 -8.47
C ALA A 290 -9.37 -0.19 -7.18
N ALA A 291 -10.56 -0.77 -7.16
CA ALA A 291 -11.08 -1.53 -6.03
C ALA A 291 -10.95 -3.04 -6.32
N PRO A 292 -10.46 -3.86 -5.36
CA PRO A 292 -10.46 -5.31 -5.52
C PRO A 292 -11.86 -5.83 -5.81
N ILE A 293 -12.01 -6.72 -6.79
CA ILE A 293 -13.32 -7.33 -7.10
C ILE A 293 -13.82 -8.24 -5.96
N LEU A 294 -12.89 -8.70 -5.13
CA LEU A 294 -13.11 -9.44 -3.89
C LEU A 294 -12.15 -8.90 -2.82
N THR A 295 -12.72 -8.38 -1.74
CA THR A 295 -12.00 -7.89 -0.57
C THR A 295 -12.17 -8.87 0.57
N LEU A 296 -11.09 -9.11 1.33
CA LEU A 296 -11.09 -9.88 2.55
C LEU A 296 -10.43 -9.07 3.67
N ASN A 297 -11.19 -8.83 4.74
CA ASN A 297 -10.72 -8.17 5.94
C ASN A 297 -10.65 -9.17 7.09
N VAL A 298 -9.44 -9.38 7.63
CA VAL A 298 -9.21 -10.17 8.86
C VAL A 298 -8.93 -9.18 9.97
N THR A 299 -9.70 -9.29 11.05
CA THR A 299 -9.63 -8.38 12.21
C THR A 299 -9.15 -9.08 13.47
N SER A 300 -9.18 -10.40 13.49
CA SER A 300 -8.61 -11.24 14.54
C SER A 300 -8.25 -12.61 13.97
N PRO A 301 -7.12 -13.21 14.37
CA PRO A 301 -6.03 -12.59 15.14
C PRO A 301 -5.35 -11.45 14.36
N ALA A 302 -4.55 -10.63 15.03
CA ALA A 302 -3.69 -9.65 14.35
C ALA A 302 -2.39 -10.34 13.90
N ASN A 303 -1.80 -9.86 12.81
CA ASN A 303 -0.50 -10.36 12.37
C ASN A 303 0.58 -10.21 13.46
N HIS A 304 1.47 -11.18 13.57
CA HIS A 304 2.54 -11.33 14.58
C HIS A 304 2.08 -11.43 16.05
N VAL A 305 0.78 -11.63 16.32
CA VAL A 305 0.28 -11.72 17.69
C VAL A 305 0.63 -13.06 18.36
N LYS A 306 0.79 -13.02 19.68
CA LYS A 306 0.80 -14.21 20.55
C LYS A 306 -0.59 -14.42 21.15
N VAL A 307 -1.20 -15.58 20.93
CA VAL A 307 -2.55 -15.94 21.37
C VAL A 307 -2.54 -17.32 22.03
N SER A 308 -3.62 -17.66 22.76
CA SER A 308 -3.82 -18.99 23.33
C SER A 308 -5.01 -19.66 22.69
N ASN A 309 -5.02 -21.00 22.71
CA ASN A 309 -6.20 -21.73 22.26
C ASN A 309 -7.39 -21.59 23.24
N PRO A 310 -8.62 -21.52 22.73
CA PRO A 310 -8.97 -21.42 21.31
C PRO A 310 -8.76 -20.00 20.76
N VAL A 311 -8.25 -19.89 19.54
CA VAL A 311 -7.98 -18.60 18.88
C VAL A 311 -9.28 -18.04 18.28
N HIS A 312 -9.59 -16.78 18.59
CA HIS A 312 -10.71 -16.07 18.01
C HIS A 312 -10.36 -15.59 16.59
N VAL A 313 -11.05 -16.11 15.59
CA VAL A 313 -10.88 -15.71 14.19
C VAL A 313 -12.11 -14.91 13.77
N VAL A 314 -11.87 -13.69 13.28
CA VAL A 314 -12.91 -12.78 12.81
C VAL A 314 -12.51 -12.19 11.48
N ALA A 315 -13.31 -12.48 10.45
CA ALA A 315 -13.07 -11.98 9.11
C ALA A 315 -14.37 -11.78 8.33
N ASN A 316 -14.36 -10.80 7.43
CA ASN A 316 -15.47 -10.51 6.53
C ASN A 316 -14.94 -10.35 5.10
N ALA A 317 -15.67 -10.92 4.15
CA ALA A 317 -15.40 -10.82 2.73
C ALA A 317 -16.59 -10.15 2.01
N SER A 318 -16.25 -9.28 1.07
CA SER A 318 -17.23 -8.59 0.23
C SER A 318 -16.66 -8.41 -1.16
N GLY A 319 -17.50 -8.52 -2.18
CA GLY A 319 -17.07 -8.39 -3.56
C GLY A 319 -18.24 -8.11 -4.49
N VAL A 320 -17.92 -7.93 -5.77
CA VAL A 320 -18.93 -7.73 -6.83
C VAL A 320 -19.80 -8.97 -7.03
N ASN A 321 -19.25 -10.14 -6.73
CA ASN A 321 -19.96 -11.41 -6.77
C ASN A 321 -20.32 -11.86 -5.34
N PRO A 322 -21.44 -12.57 -5.15
CA PRO A 322 -21.75 -13.21 -3.86
C PRO A 322 -20.60 -14.09 -3.39
N ILE A 323 -20.27 -14.03 -2.10
CA ILE A 323 -19.23 -14.87 -1.50
C ILE A 323 -19.77 -16.29 -1.35
N SER A 324 -19.06 -17.28 -1.89
CA SER A 324 -19.47 -18.68 -1.82
C SER A 324 -19.06 -19.31 -0.48
N GLN A 325 -17.81 -19.08 -0.06
CA GLN A 325 -17.27 -19.63 1.17
C GLN A 325 -16.07 -18.85 1.71
N MET A 326 -15.80 -19.05 3.00
CA MET A 326 -14.57 -18.68 3.66
C MET A 326 -13.89 -19.90 4.27
N GLN A 327 -12.55 -19.88 4.28
CA GLN A 327 -11.71 -20.96 4.78
C GLN A 327 -10.61 -20.40 5.69
N VAL A 328 -10.21 -21.18 6.68
CA VAL A 328 -9.05 -20.91 7.54
C VAL A 328 -8.07 -22.06 7.38
N TRP A 329 -6.81 -21.72 7.16
CA TRP A 329 -5.72 -22.66 7.03
C TRP A 329 -4.65 -22.35 8.07
N ALA A 330 -4.07 -23.38 8.65
CA ALA A 330 -2.87 -23.29 9.47
C ALA A 330 -1.83 -24.27 8.93
N ASN A 331 -0.64 -23.77 8.61
CA ASN A 331 0.50 -24.58 8.15
C ASN A 331 0.12 -25.53 7.01
N PHE A 332 -0.48 -24.98 5.95
CA PHE A 332 -0.90 -25.68 4.72
C PHE A 332 -2.06 -26.67 4.88
N LYS A 333 -2.70 -26.73 6.05
CA LYS A 333 -3.89 -27.54 6.28
C LYS A 333 -5.11 -26.68 6.54
N GLU A 334 -6.19 -26.94 5.81
CA GLU A 334 -7.50 -26.35 6.11
C GLU A 334 -7.96 -26.85 7.48
N VAL A 335 -8.27 -25.92 8.38
CA VAL A 335 -8.74 -26.20 9.73
C VAL A 335 -10.21 -25.85 9.93
N TYR A 336 -10.78 -25.00 9.07
CA TYR A 336 -12.16 -24.58 9.16
C TYR A 336 -12.67 -24.01 7.82
N HIS A 337 -13.96 -24.15 7.57
CA HIS A 337 -14.67 -23.40 6.54
C HIS A 337 -16.10 -23.06 6.94
N VAL A 338 -16.67 -22.08 6.26
CA VAL A 338 -18.08 -21.69 6.37
C VAL A 338 -18.59 -21.19 5.03
N SER A 339 -19.89 -21.38 4.75
CA SER A 339 -20.53 -20.77 3.58
C SER A 339 -20.79 -19.28 3.83
N GLY A 340 -20.75 -18.50 2.74
CA GLY A 340 -20.94 -17.05 2.81
C GLY A 340 -19.68 -16.27 3.15
N GLY A 341 -19.86 -14.96 3.38
CA GLY A 341 -18.77 -13.98 3.47
C GLY A 341 -18.44 -13.49 4.87
N SER A 342 -18.83 -14.20 5.92
CA SER A 342 -18.51 -13.81 7.30
C SER A 342 -18.04 -15.02 8.10
N LEU A 343 -17.02 -14.80 8.92
CA LEU A 343 -16.47 -15.76 9.87
C LEU A 343 -16.27 -15.06 11.21
N ASN A 344 -16.85 -15.61 12.27
CA ASN A 344 -16.65 -15.19 13.65
C ASN A 344 -16.74 -16.44 14.52
N THR A 345 -15.60 -17.04 14.82
CA THR A 345 -15.54 -18.35 15.49
C THR A 345 -14.26 -18.53 16.30
N TYR A 346 -14.26 -19.51 17.19
CA TYR A 346 -13.11 -19.91 18.00
C TYR A 346 -12.57 -21.24 17.48
N LEU A 347 -11.28 -21.27 17.12
CA LEU A 347 -10.63 -22.45 16.53
C LEU A 347 -9.45 -22.90 17.41
N ASN A 348 -9.34 -24.22 17.60
CA ASN A 348 -8.12 -24.81 18.15
C ASN A 348 -7.08 -24.95 17.02
N LEU A 349 -6.02 -24.16 17.10
CA LEU A 349 -4.92 -24.12 16.13
C LEU A 349 -3.69 -24.87 16.67
N PRO A 350 -2.79 -25.35 15.80
CA PRO A 350 -1.52 -25.96 16.23
C PRO A 350 -0.72 -25.01 17.13
N ALA A 351 -0.22 -25.52 18.26
CA ALA A 351 0.66 -24.76 19.15
C ALA A 351 2.02 -24.47 18.46
N GLY A 352 2.64 -23.35 18.83
CA GLY A 352 3.90 -22.86 18.26
C GLY A 352 3.72 -21.78 17.20
N SER A 353 4.77 -21.57 16.41
CA SER A 353 4.78 -20.60 15.31
C SER A 353 3.90 -21.10 14.16
N ASN A 354 2.94 -20.28 13.75
CA ASN A 354 2.10 -20.49 12.57
C ASN A 354 2.40 -19.35 11.58
N GLU A 355 3.50 -19.46 10.84
CA GLU A 355 3.96 -18.46 9.83
C GLU A 355 3.09 -18.42 8.57
N ARG A 356 2.11 -19.31 8.49
CA ARG A 356 1.14 -19.43 7.38
C ARG A 356 -0.26 -19.64 7.93
N PHE A 357 -0.69 -18.78 8.85
CA PHE A 357 -2.10 -18.65 9.17
C PHE A 357 -2.78 -17.92 8.01
N VAL A 358 -3.70 -18.58 7.31
CA VAL A 358 -4.34 -18.02 6.12
C VAL A 358 -5.84 -18.00 6.31
N VAL A 359 -6.43 -16.82 6.16
CA VAL A 359 -7.87 -16.69 5.91
C VAL A 359 -8.06 -16.48 4.42
N GLN A 360 -8.97 -17.24 3.84
CA GLN A 360 -9.27 -17.22 2.41
C GLN A 360 -10.77 -17.03 2.20
N ALA A 361 -11.14 -16.19 1.23
CA ALA A 361 -12.49 -16.07 0.73
C ALA A 361 -12.55 -16.46 -0.74
N ILE A 362 -13.63 -17.11 -1.14
CA ILE A 362 -13.90 -17.50 -2.52
C ILE A 362 -15.27 -16.96 -2.90
N ASP A 363 -15.39 -16.29 -4.03
CA ASP A 363 -16.68 -15.82 -4.54
C ASP A 363 -17.38 -16.86 -5.42
N SER A 364 -18.60 -16.57 -5.85
CA SER A 364 -19.41 -17.42 -6.72
C SER A 364 -18.88 -17.57 -8.16
N LYS A 365 -17.83 -16.82 -8.53
CA LYS A 365 -17.10 -16.94 -9.79
C LYS A 365 -15.74 -17.62 -9.61
N GLY A 366 -15.40 -18.06 -8.39
CA GLY A 366 -14.13 -18.71 -8.08
C GLY A 366 -12.96 -17.72 -7.90
N VAL A 367 -13.21 -16.42 -7.80
CA VAL A 367 -12.18 -15.43 -7.45
C VAL A 367 -11.79 -15.66 -6.00
N ILE A 368 -10.49 -15.59 -5.72
CA ILE A 368 -9.93 -15.87 -4.41
C ILE A 368 -9.25 -14.62 -3.84
N ALA A 369 -9.57 -14.28 -2.59
CA ALA A 369 -8.83 -13.33 -1.79
C ALA A 369 -8.22 -14.06 -0.59
N LYS A 370 -6.96 -13.75 -0.27
CA LYS A 370 -6.23 -14.35 0.85
C LYS A 370 -5.60 -13.27 1.71
N VAL A 371 -5.64 -13.49 3.02
CA VAL A 371 -4.81 -12.78 3.99
C VAL A 371 -3.94 -13.83 4.64
N VAL A 372 -2.62 -13.60 4.62
CA VAL A 372 -1.61 -14.47 5.20
C VAL A 372 -1.00 -13.72 6.37
N GLU A 373 -0.99 -14.35 7.53
CA GLU A 373 -0.45 -13.82 8.77
C GLU A 373 0.47 -14.85 9.42
N SER A 374 1.36 -14.34 10.27
CA SER A 374 2.17 -15.11 11.17
C SER A 374 1.63 -14.93 12.59
N ILE A 375 1.23 -16.01 13.27
CA ILE A 375 0.78 -15.94 14.67
C ILE A 375 1.51 -16.97 15.52
N THR A 376 1.67 -16.69 16.81
CA THR A 376 2.18 -17.69 17.77
C THR A 376 1.04 -18.15 18.66
N VAL A 377 0.81 -19.46 18.72
CA VAL A 377 -0.22 -20.06 19.57
C VAL A 377 0.45 -20.75 20.76
N ASN A 378 0.16 -20.28 21.97
CA ASN A 378 0.66 -20.83 23.23
C ASN A 378 -0.17 -22.02 23.72
#